data_AF-A0A8S9B4D1-F1
#
_entry.id   AF-A0A8S9B4D1-F1
#
_cell.length_a   1.000
_cell.length_b   1.000
_cell.length_c   1.000
_cell.angle_alpha   90.00
_cell.angle_beta   90.00
_cell.angle_gamma   90.00
#
_symmetry.space_group_name_H-M   'P 1'
#
loop_
_entity.id
_entity.type
_entity.pdbx_description
1 polymer ?
#
loop_
_entity_poly.entity_id
_entity_poly.type
_entity_poly.pdbx_seq_one_letter_code
_entity_poly.pdbx_strand_id
1 'polypeptide(L)'
;MPTEPWVYALDICPWCQGVNAIPFSLKPHTAGTRGLSISGTCKEDFEHAACFLRELQTALGLNYASLREHFDFVVASGIGALFAFGIFGKDWTIDDCLKHFNKADKNNKHWKKNVLRSFAWPMSQGRDPLLSDASSSRGRKLARLGLGVKTPPSPGLLEGGVGTKIAITDMKQASLANIISTNYRESILTVEDEKKISQPCSDQPDSSPTSSLDLILKEQQCIWPHGVGKADVLISCEPNTTAQHTTSSSQGLLWQDRSLLSWAAEKLIASLFYVEFRCQPSFYRSPISCQLSISCRLAAGPALADLVMQLRQKHAHFHYGTSLAERRALPVCDDIVWTQVKHGQPFLRFLEMEIVSINSLICIQVQTTGIVNEDDVVSKGRHWISNCPYDVKFLIRDQGLDCVFGHIDHQSRKLKSA
;
A
#
# COMPACT_ATOMS: atom_id res chain seq x y z
N MET A 1 -5.37 19.67 -22.54
CA MET A 1 -5.30 18.21 -22.26
C MET A 1 -5.79 18.03 -20.84
N PRO A 2 -6.75 17.15 -20.56
CA PRO A 2 -7.11 16.86 -19.17
C PRO A 2 -5.87 16.29 -18.47
N THR A 3 -5.35 17.02 -17.49
CA THR A 3 -4.30 16.56 -16.59
C THR A 3 -4.85 15.39 -15.78
N GLU A 4 -4.07 14.33 -15.60
CA GLU A 4 -4.47 13.23 -14.71
C GLU A 4 -4.77 13.81 -13.32
N PRO A 5 -5.98 13.60 -12.77
CA PRO A 5 -6.45 14.31 -11.58
C PRO A 5 -5.62 14.03 -10.32
N TRP A 6 -4.75 13.03 -10.37
CA TRP A 6 -3.95 12.57 -9.24
C TRP A 6 -2.44 12.60 -9.49
N VAL A 7 -1.98 13.11 -10.64
CA VAL A 7 -0.55 13.30 -10.93
C VAL A 7 -0.23 14.78 -10.88
N TYR A 8 0.68 15.12 -9.97
CA TYR A 8 1.10 16.48 -9.72
C TYR A 8 2.55 16.64 -10.16
N ALA A 9 2.84 17.70 -10.90
CA ALA A 9 4.20 18.12 -11.19
C ALA A 9 4.44 19.45 -10.48
N LEU A 10 5.55 19.54 -9.76
CA LEU A 10 6.05 20.81 -9.25
C LEU A 10 7.33 21.11 -10.04
N ASP A 11 7.27 22.01 -11.01
CA ASP A 11 8.43 22.34 -11.86
C ASP A 11 9.62 22.89 -11.06
N ILE A 12 9.32 23.50 -9.91
CA ILE A 12 10.29 24.12 -9.00
C ILE A 12 9.99 23.67 -7.57
N CYS A 13 11.02 23.21 -6.86
CA CYS A 13 10.90 22.88 -5.44
C CYS A 13 10.65 24.15 -4.61
N PRO A 14 9.56 24.21 -3.82
CA PRO A 14 9.22 25.41 -3.05
C PRO A 14 10.26 25.76 -1.96
N TRP A 15 11.09 24.80 -1.53
CA TRP A 15 12.11 25.00 -0.51
C TRP A 15 13.47 25.43 -1.07
N CYS A 16 14.01 24.71 -2.05
CA CYS A 16 15.36 24.97 -2.57
C CYS A 16 15.38 25.73 -3.90
N GLN A 17 14.22 25.98 -4.51
CA GLN A 17 14.09 26.61 -5.83
C GLN A 17 14.78 25.84 -6.97
N GLY A 18 15.19 24.59 -6.72
CA GLY A 18 15.74 23.70 -7.74
C GLY A 18 14.64 23.22 -8.69
N VAL A 19 15.01 23.01 -9.96
CA VAL A 19 14.12 22.38 -10.95
C VAL A 19 13.76 20.99 -10.47
N ASN A 20 12.47 20.69 -10.46
CA ASN A 20 11.96 19.37 -10.16
C ASN A 20 11.19 18.84 -11.37
N ALA A 21 11.78 17.86 -12.03
CA ALA A 21 11.18 17.22 -13.21
C ALA A 21 10.38 15.96 -12.83
N ILE A 22 10.25 15.64 -11.54
CA ILE A 22 9.66 14.39 -11.07
C ILE A 22 8.19 14.64 -10.75
N PRO A 23 7.25 14.16 -11.57
CA PRO A 23 5.85 14.14 -11.19
C PRO A 23 5.65 13.14 -10.04
N PHE A 24 4.65 13.38 -9.22
CA PHE A 24 4.26 12.48 -8.15
C PHE A 24 2.77 12.18 -8.20
N SER A 25 2.44 10.91 -8.01
CA SER A 25 1.06 10.45 -7.98
C SER A 25 0.56 10.40 -6.54
N LEU A 26 -0.60 10.98 -6.28
CA LEU A 26 -1.33 10.81 -5.05
C LEU A 26 -2.34 9.66 -5.19
N LYS A 27 -2.61 8.96 -4.08
CA LYS A 27 -3.70 7.99 -4.05
C LYS A 27 -5.04 8.74 -4.17
N PRO A 28 -5.92 8.40 -5.14
CA PRO A 28 -7.29 8.91 -5.15
C PRO A 28 -8.01 8.59 -3.84
N HIS A 29 -8.85 9.50 -3.35
CA HIS A 29 -9.61 9.25 -2.12
C HIS A 29 -10.57 8.05 -2.24
N THR A 30 -11.04 7.79 -3.46
CA THR A 30 -11.92 6.67 -3.82
C THR A 30 -11.17 5.35 -4.07
N ALA A 31 -9.84 5.37 -4.10
CA ALA A 31 -9.03 4.17 -4.19
C ALA A 31 -8.75 3.61 -2.80
N GLY A 32 -8.91 2.30 -2.63
CA GLY A 32 -8.53 1.63 -1.39
C GLY A 32 -7.03 1.43 -1.30
N THR A 33 -6.58 1.01 -0.12
CA THR A 33 -5.15 1.00 0.22
C THR A 33 -4.53 -0.38 -0.02
N ARG A 34 -3.32 -0.40 -0.61
CA ARG A 34 -2.54 -1.62 -0.86
C ARG A 34 -1.30 -1.64 0.01
N GLY A 35 -1.11 -2.72 0.74
CA GLY A 35 -0.07 -2.89 1.74
C GLY A 35 0.88 -4.04 1.46
N LEU A 36 2.15 -3.83 1.79
CA LEU A 36 3.16 -4.87 1.82
C LEU A 36 3.84 -4.92 3.19
N SER A 37 3.87 -6.09 3.81
CA SER A 37 4.74 -6.39 4.95
C SER A 37 5.92 -7.21 4.46
N ILE A 38 7.15 -6.86 4.85
CA ILE A 38 8.34 -7.67 4.58
C ILE A 38 9.14 -7.81 5.87
N SER A 39 9.25 -9.04 6.37
CA SER A 39 10.01 -9.33 7.57
C SER A 39 11.10 -10.35 7.31
N GLY A 40 12.13 -10.34 8.15
CA GLY A 40 13.18 -11.36 8.12
C GLY A 40 14.33 -11.02 9.04
N THR A 41 15.05 -12.03 9.49
CA THR A 41 16.13 -11.88 10.48
C THR A 41 17.46 -12.46 10.02
N CYS A 42 17.44 -13.42 9.09
CA CYS A 42 18.63 -14.06 8.56
C CYS A 42 18.81 -13.83 7.06
N LYS A 43 19.85 -14.45 6.49
CA LYS A 43 20.20 -14.33 5.07
C LYS A 43 19.24 -15.13 4.19
N GLU A 44 18.83 -16.29 4.67
CA GLU A 44 17.90 -17.18 3.98
C GLU A 44 16.55 -16.47 3.80
N ASP A 45 16.09 -15.74 4.82
CA ASP A 45 14.92 -14.88 4.74
C ASP A 45 15.05 -13.81 3.63
N PHE A 46 16.26 -13.31 3.36
CA PHE A 46 16.50 -12.29 2.34
C PHE A 46 16.34 -12.87 0.94
N GLU A 47 16.90 -14.06 0.74
CA GLU A 47 16.79 -14.81 -0.51
C GLU A 47 15.34 -15.26 -0.75
N HIS A 48 14.63 -15.68 0.29
CA HIS A 48 13.20 -16.00 0.22
C HIS A 48 12.34 -14.79 -0.12
N ALA A 49 12.54 -13.65 0.55
CA ALA A 49 11.82 -12.41 0.23
C ALA A 49 12.11 -11.95 -1.21
N ALA A 50 13.36 -12.05 -1.67
CA ALA A 50 13.71 -11.74 -3.06
C ALA A 50 12.97 -12.65 -4.05
N CYS A 51 12.92 -13.96 -3.78
CA CYS A 51 12.22 -14.91 -4.61
C CYS A 51 10.72 -14.59 -4.67
N PHE A 52 10.09 -14.39 -3.50
CA PHE A 52 8.69 -14.03 -3.39
C PHE A 52 8.35 -12.76 -4.19
N LEU A 53 9.14 -11.69 -4.01
CA LEU A 53 8.90 -10.43 -4.71
C LEU A 53 9.06 -10.56 -6.23
N ARG A 54 9.99 -11.40 -6.72
CA ARG A 54 10.16 -11.66 -8.16
C ARG A 54 8.98 -12.44 -8.72
N GLU A 55 8.51 -13.46 -8.01
CA GLU A 55 7.35 -14.22 -8.42
C GLU A 55 6.10 -13.35 -8.43
N LEU A 56 5.91 -12.49 -7.42
CA LEU A 56 4.83 -11.52 -7.38
C LEU A 56 4.91 -10.53 -8.56
N GLN A 57 6.08 -9.98 -8.83
CA GLN A 57 6.30 -9.08 -9.97
C GLN A 57 5.99 -9.77 -11.31
N THR A 58 6.37 -11.04 -11.44
CA THR A 58 6.09 -11.87 -12.61
C THR A 58 4.58 -12.14 -12.76
N ALA A 59 3.90 -12.50 -11.66
CA ALA A 59 2.47 -12.78 -11.65
C ALA A 59 1.64 -11.52 -12.00
N LEU A 60 2.11 -10.34 -11.58
CA LEU A 60 1.54 -9.05 -11.94
C LEU A 60 1.82 -8.64 -13.41
N GLY A 61 2.73 -9.34 -14.11
CA GLY A 61 3.11 -9.01 -15.49
C GLY A 61 3.98 -7.76 -15.61
N LEU A 62 4.68 -7.36 -14.53
CA LEU A 62 5.41 -6.10 -14.45
C LEU A 62 6.82 -6.22 -15.03
N ASN A 63 6.90 -6.44 -16.35
CA ASN A 63 8.18 -6.46 -17.05
C ASN A 63 8.87 -5.08 -17.02
N TYR A 64 8.10 -4.00 -16.87
CA TYR A 64 8.58 -2.61 -16.94
C TYR A 64 8.17 -1.74 -15.74
N ALA A 65 7.22 -2.18 -14.92
CA ALA A 65 6.71 -1.40 -13.79
C ALA A 65 7.43 -1.76 -12.48
N SER A 66 7.70 -0.75 -11.67
CA SER A 66 8.26 -0.95 -10.33
C SER A 66 7.19 -1.51 -9.38
N LEU A 67 7.58 -2.43 -8.49
CA LEU A 67 6.71 -2.88 -7.39
C LEU A 67 6.20 -1.70 -6.55
N ARG A 68 6.93 -0.58 -6.54
CA ARG A 68 6.53 0.68 -5.90
C ARG A 68 5.15 1.18 -6.32
N GLU A 69 4.78 1.02 -7.60
CA GLU A 69 3.49 1.50 -8.12
C GLU A 69 2.30 0.66 -7.61
N HIS A 70 2.58 -0.50 -7.03
CA HIS A 70 1.58 -1.48 -6.60
C HIS A 70 1.24 -1.40 -5.11
N PHE A 71 2.02 -0.64 -4.33
CA PHE A 71 1.84 -0.52 -2.89
C PHE A 71 1.82 0.93 -2.42
N ASP A 72 0.86 1.23 -1.56
CA ASP A 72 0.64 2.56 -0.98
C ASP A 72 1.38 2.70 0.34
N PHE A 73 1.52 1.59 1.05
CA PHE A 73 2.37 1.52 2.22
C PHE A 73 3.16 0.21 2.28
N VAL A 74 4.32 0.28 2.92
CA VAL A 74 5.22 -0.84 3.16
C VAL A 74 5.64 -0.79 4.62
N VAL A 75 5.43 -1.88 5.34
CA VAL A 75 5.97 -2.08 6.68
C VAL A 75 7.05 -3.14 6.58
N ALA A 76 8.22 -2.85 7.15
CA ALA A 76 9.33 -3.78 7.04
C ALA A 76 10.14 -3.87 8.32
N SER A 77 10.65 -5.07 8.59
CA SER A 77 11.43 -5.36 9.78
C SER A 77 12.71 -6.14 9.44
N GLY A 78 13.75 -5.96 10.25
CA GLY A 78 15.02 -6.67 10.10
C GLY A 78 15.62 -6.51 8.69
N ILE A 79 15.93 -7.62 8.03
CA ILE A 79 16.45 -7.63 6.65
C ILE A 79 15.42 -7.17 5.61
N GLY A 80 14.11 -7.27 5.90
CA GLY A 80 13.05 -6.75 5.03
C GLY A 80 13.12 -5.22 4.86
N ALA A 81 13.66 -4.52 5.87
CA ALA A 81 13.90 -3.08 5.81
C ALA A 81 14.84 -2.68 4.66
N LEU A 82 15.74 -3.57 4.25
CA LEU A 82 16.64 -3.34 3.12
C LEU A 82 15.87 -3.35 1.78
N PHE A 83 14.88 -4.23 1.62
CA PHE A 83 14.00 -4.23 0.45
C PHE A 83 13.09 -3.00 0.45
N ALA A 84 12.49 -2.67 1.60
CA ALA A 84 11.67 -1.48 1.73
C ALA A 84 12.45 -0.21 1.32
N PHE A 85 13.67 -0.07 1.82
CA PHE A 85 14.55 1.04 1.50
C PHE A 85 15.02 1.03 0.04
N GLY A 86 15.51 -0.11 -0.45
CA GLY A 86 16.02 -0.24 -1.82
C GLY A 86 14.93 0.00 -2.86
N ILE A 87 13.85 -0.78 -2.81
CA ILE A 87 12.77 -0.76 -3.82
C ILE A 87 11.94 0.53 -3.70
N PHE A 88 11.44 0.85 -2.50
CA PHE A 88 10.48 1.95 -2.36
C PHE A 88 11.13 3.29 -2.02
N GLY A 89 12.31 3.28 -1.39
CA GLY A 89 13.06 4.48 -1.05
C GLY A 89 14.08 4.93 -2.11
N LYS A 90 14.67 3.99 -2.87
CA LYS A 90 15.72 4.24 -3.87
C LYS A 90 15.37 3.80 -5.29
N ASP A 91 14.19 3.24 -5.50
CA ASP A 91 13.73 2.72 -6.79
C ASP A 91 14.66 1.65 -7.40
N TRP A 92 15.25 0.82 -6.55
CA TRP A 92 16.09 -0.29 -6.96
C TRP A 92 15.27 -1.48 -7.46
N THR A 93 15.81 -2.19 -8.44
CA THR A 93 15.28 -3.51 -8.80
C THR A 93 15.57 -4.52 -7.69
N ILE A 94 14.83 -5.63 -7.67
CA ILE A 94 15.09 -6.74 -6.74
C ILE A 94 16.52 -7.28 -6.92
N ASP A 95 17.02 -7.28 -8.17
CA ASP A 95 18.37 -7.71 -8.50
C ASP A 95 19.43 -6.76 -7.95
N ASP A 96 19.18 -5.45 -7.95
CA ASP A 96 20.09 -4.48 -7.36
C ASP A 96 20.15 -4.63 -5.84
N CYS A 97 19.01 -4.84 -5.17
CA CYS A 97 18.98 -5.21 -3.75
C CYS A 97 19.85 -6.45 -3.46
N LEU A 98 19.74 -7.50 -4.29
CA LEU A 98 20.57 -8.71 -4.16
C LEU A 98 22.05 -8.47 -4.43
N LYS A 99 22.40 -7.65 -5.43
CA LYS A 99 23.80 -7.26 -5.70
C LYS A 99 24.39 -6.52 -4.51
N HIS A 100 23.66 -5.54 -3.97
CA HIS A 100 24.10 -4.75 -2.82
C HIS A 100 24.24 -5.59 -1.55
N PHE A 101 23.35 -6.56 -1.35
CA PHE A 101 23.42 -7.50 -0.23
C PHE A 101 24.62 -8.45 -0.36
N ASN A 102 24.85 -9.03 -1.54
CA ASN A 102 25.93 -9.99 -1.77
C ASN A 102 27.34 -9.36 -1.80
N LYS A 103 27.48 -8.05 -2.01
CA LYS A 103 28.77 -7.34 -1.89
C LYS A 103 29.36 -7.39 -0.47
N ALA A 104 28.54 -7.66 0.55
CA ALA A 104 29.05 -7.85 1.90
C ALA A 104 29.71 -9.23 2.02
N ASP A 105 31.01 -9.24 2.35
CA ASP A 105 31.74 -10.47 2.63
C ASP A 105 31.07 -11.25 3.80
N LYS A 106 30.61 -12.45 3.48
CA LYS A 106 29.75 -13.31 4.32
C LYS A 106 30.50 -13.93 5.50
N ASN A 107 31.82 -14.07 5.38
CA ASN A 107 32.67 -14.62 6.45
C ASN A 107 33.11 -13.55 7.44
N ASN A 108 32.75 -12.29 7.20
CA ASN A 108 33.11 -11.18 8.04
C ASN A 108 32.10 -11.03 9.19
N LYS A 109 32.60 -11.03 10.44
CA LYS A 109 31.80 -10.71 11.64
C LYS A 109 31.10 -9.34 11.58
N HIS A 110 31.47 -8.49 10.61
CA HIS A 110 30.88 -7.18 10.34
C HIS A 110 30.00 -7.13 9.09
N TRP A 111 29.55 -8.26 8.55
CA TRP A 111 28.74 -8.30 7.32
C TRP A 111 27.51 -7.37 7.39
N LYS A 112 26.79 -7.32 8.52
CA LYS A 112 25.64 -6.41 8.72
C LYS A 112 26.02 -4.94 8.48
N LYS A 113 27.16 -4.49 9.02
CA LYS A 113 27.66 -3.13 8.80
C LYS A 113 28.06 -2.89 7.35
N ASN A 114 28.63 -3.90 6.69
CA ASN A 114 29.02 -3.81 5.29
C ASN A 114 27.79 -3.74 4.37
N VAL A 115 26.73 -4.51 4.67
CA VAL A 115 25.44 -4.41 3.98
C VAL A 115 24.86 -3.01 4.16
N LEU A 116 24.76 -2.51 5.39
CA LEU A 116 24.24 -1.16 5.63
C LEU A 116 25.04 -0.09 4.89
N ARG A 117 26.38 -0.18 4.86
CA ARG A 117 27.22 0.72 4.06
C ARG A 117 26.96 0.58 2.56
N SER A 118 26.79 -0.64 2.05
CA SER A 118 26.47 -0.91 0.65
C SER A 118 25.12 -0.32 0.24
N PHE A 119 24.15 -0.31 1.16
CA PHE A 119 22.85 0.34 1.00
C PHE A 119 22.90 1.86 1.26
N ALA A 120 24.07 2.42 1.55
CA ALA A 120 24.24 3.81 1.99
C ALA A 120 23.31 4.19 3.16
N TRP A 121 23.07 3.24 4.07
CA TRP A 121 22.23 3.45 5.24
C TRP A 121 22.94 4.41 6.22
N PRO A 122 22.30 5.52 6.62
CA PRO A 122 22.87 6.50 7.54
C PRO A 122 23.03 5.87 8.94
N MET A 123 24.25 5.42 9.22
CA MET A 123 24.65 4.88 10.53
C MET A 123 24.65 5.95 11.64
N SER A 124 24.53 7.23 11.31
CA SER A 124 24.59 8.36 12.24
C SER A 124 23.37 8.49 13.15
N GLN A 125 22.24 7.81 12.85
CA GLN A 125 21.01 7.88 13.66
C GLN A 125 20.91 6.81 14.77
N GLY A 126 21.94 5.99 14.99
CA GLY A 126 22.08 5.16 16.19
C GLY A 126 21.13 3.96 16.31
N ARG A 127 20.28 3.67 15.32
CA ARG A 127 19.43 2.47 15.28
C ARG A 127 19.74 1.65 14.02
N ASP A 128 20.39 0.50 14.23
CA ASP A 128 20.73 -0.46 13.18
C ASP A 128 19.55 -1.43 13.04
N PRO A 129 18.86 -1.47 11.89
CA PRO A 129 17.68 -2.33 11.69
C PRO A 129 18.04 -3.82 11.67
N LEU A 130 19.32 -4.17 11.50
CA LEU A 130 19.82 -5.55 11.45
C LEU A 130 20.42 -6.02 12.79
N LEU A 131 20.64 -5.13 13.76
CA LEU A 131 21.17 -5.45 15.10
C LEU A 131 20.03 -5.48 16.14
N SER A 132 19.26 -6.57 16.16
CA SER A 132 18.38 -6.93 17.28
C SER A 132 19.11 -7.66 18.43
N ASP A 133 20.45 -7.72 18.40
CA ASP A 133 21.23 -8.49 19.38
C ASP A 133 21.13 -7.86 20.78
N ALA A 134 20.28 -8.46 21.63
CA ALA A 134 20.07 -8.13 23.05
C ALA A 134 21.34 -8.24 23.91
N SER A 135 22.44 -8.74 23.33
CA SER A 135 23.72 -8.99 24.00
C SER A 135 24.64 -7.77 24.07
N SER A 136 24.46 -6.73 23.24
CA SER A 136 25.38 -5.59 23.24
C SER A 136 25.30 -4.77 24.54
N SER A 137 26.45 -4.64 25.22
CA SER A 137 26.58 -3.90 26.50
C SER A 137 26.17 -2.43 26.40
N ARG A 138 26.19 -1.85 25.19
CA ARG A 138 25.73 -0.48 24.89
C ARG A 138 24.20 -0.33 24.95
N GLY A 139 23.45 -1.33 24.48
CA GLY A 139 21.98 -1.32 24.53
C GLY A 139 21.45 -1.32 25.98
N ARG A 140 22.06 -2.14 26.85
CA ARG A 140 21.72 -2.18 28.29
C ARG A 140 22.05 -0.89 29.03
N LYS A 141 23.10 -0.16 28.62
CA LYS A 141 23.51 1.10 29.26
C LYS A 141 22.59 2.27 28.89
N LEU A 142 22.08 2.31 27.65
CA LEU A 142 21.12 3.32 27.21
C LEU A 142 19.71 3.07 27.77
N ALA A 143 19.27 1.81 27.83
CA ALA A 143 17.99 1.45 28.44
C ALA A 143 17.95 1.74 29.96
N ARG A 144 19.06 1.55 30.69
CA ARG A 144 19.17 1.87 32.12
C ARG A 144 19.16 3.37 32.44
N LEU A 145 19.44 4.24 31.46
CA LEU A 145 19.53 5.69 31.69
C LEU A 145 18.21 6.42 31.52
N GLY A 146 17.11 5.75 31.15
CA GLY A 146 15.80 6.41 30.95
C GLY A 146 15.80 7.49 29.86
N LEU A 147 16.88 7.58 29.08
CA LEU A 147 17.03 8.51 27.97
C LEU A 147 16.35 7.92 26.73
N GLY A 148 15.02 7.89 26.77
CA GLY A 148 14.22 7.87 25.56
C GLY A 148 14.53 9.15 24.80
N VAL A 149 15.50 9.09 23.89
CA VAL A 149 15.89 10.23 23.06
C VAL A 149 14.69 10.59 22.19
N LYS A 150 13.93 11.59 22.65
CA LYS A 150 12.95 12.35 21.86
C LYS A 150 13.72 13.22 20.86
N THR A 151 14.44 12.60 19.94
CA THR A 151 14.83 13.31 18.72
C THR A 151 13.63 13.27 17.79
N PRO A 152 13.08 14.41 17.36
CA PRO A 152 12.18 14.40 16.21
C PRO A 152 12.87 13.66 15.06
N PRO A 153 12.13 12.90 14.22
CA PRO A 153 12.71 12.20 13.09
C PRO A 153 13.53 13.20 12.29
N SER A 154 14.85 12.99 12.25
CA SER A 154 15.73 13.90 11.53
C SER A 154 15.44 13.69 10.03
N PRO A 155 15.36 14.77 9.24
CA PRO A 155 15.24 14.64 7.79
C PRO A 155 16.41 13.80 7.26
N GLY A 156 16.16 12.74 6.49
CA GLY A 156 17.22 12.20 5.62
C GLY A 156 17.35 10.70 5.38
N LEU A 157 16.56 9.80 6.00
CA LEU A 157 16.66 8.37 5.63
C LEU A 157 15.80 8.04 4.40
N LEU A 158 14.51 8.36 4.45
CA LEU A 158 13.52 7.94 3.45
C LEU A 158 12.96 9.09 2.61
N GLU A 159 13.59 10.26 2.63
CA GLU A 159 13.11 11.48 1.96
C GLU A 159 13.07 11.41 0.43
N GLY A 160 13.68 10.38 -0.17
CA GLY A 160 13.60 10.10 -1.61
C GLY A 160 12.39 9.26 -2.03
N GLY A 161 11.69 8.61 -1.08
CA GLY A 161 10.54 7.76 -1.35
C GLY A 161 9.28 8.59 -1.59
N VAL A 162 9.08 9.04 -2.83
CA VAL A 162 7.86 9.75 -3.25
C VAL A 162 6.71 8.74 -3.49
N GLY A 163 5.51 9.01 -3.01
CA GLY A 163 4.34 8.14 -3.23
C GLY A 163 4.11 7.10 -2.13
N THR A 164 4.91 6.02 -2.08
CA THR A 164 4.71 4.92 -1.11
C THR A 164 5.14 5.32 0.30
N LYS A 165 4.29 5.05 1.29
CA LYS A 165 4.59 5.27 2.71
C LYS A 165 5.40 4.08 3.25
N ILE A 166 6.52 4.35 3.88
CA ILE A 166 7.43 3.31 4.37
C ILE A 166 7.51 3.46 5.89
N ALA A 167 7.28 2.37 6.61
CA ALA A 167 7.54 2.26 8.04
C ALA A 167 8.50 1.10 8.30
N ILE A 168 9.57 1.37 9.05
CA ILE A 168 10.59 0.39 9.39
C ILE A 168 10.50 0.12 10.89
N THR A 169 10.33 -1.14 11.27
CA THR A 169 10.11 -1.55 12.66
C THR A 169 11.31 -2.30 13.24
N ASP A 170 11.52 -2.11 14.55
CA ASP A 170 12.43 -2.91 15.36
C ASP A 170 11.63 -4.03 16.02
N MET A 171 11.88 -5.28 15.66
CA MET A 171 11.34 -6.43 16.40
C MET A 171 12.33 -6.81 17.49
N LYS A 172 12.39 -6.01 18.56
CA LYS A 172 13.28 -6.25 19.70
C LYS A 172 12.71 -7.20 20.74
N GLN A 173 11.40 -7.47 20.73
CA GLN A 173 10.72 -8.44 21.59
C GLN A 173 9.33 -8.74 21.04
N ALA A 174 8.85 -9.96 21.28
CA ALA A 174 7.61 -10.50 20.71
C ALA A 174 6.34 -9.67 20.97
N SER A 175 6.35 -8.68 21.86
CA SER A 175 5.15 -7.97 22.30
C SER A 175 5.01 -6.51 21.82
N LEU A 176 6.07 -5.82 21.39
CA LEU A 176 5.97 -4.42 20.96
C LEU A 176 6.95 -4.12 19.81
N ALA A 177 6.41 -4.01 18.59
CA ALA A 177 7.16 -3.50 17.46
C ALA A 177 7.26 -1.98 17.56
N ASN A 178 8.47 -1.48 17.76
CA ASN A 178 8.71 -0.04 17.77
C ASN A 178 9.00 0.43 16.35
N ILE A 179 8.27 1.43 15.86
CA ILE A 179 8.63 2.08 14.59
C ILE A 179 9.94 2.84 14.79
N ILE A 180 10.95 2.45 14.03
CA ILE A 180 12.28 3.05 14.01
C ILE A 180 12.27 4.31 13.15
N SER A 181 11.63 4.23 11.99
CA SER A 181 11.67 5.28 10.98
C SER A 181 10.46 5.20 10.07
N THR A 182 10.00 6.36 9.64
CA THR A 182 8.99 6.54 8.59
C THR A 182 9.45 7.58 7.58
N ASN A 183 8.84 7.59 6.39
CA ASN A 183 8.98 8.68 5.41
C ASN A 183 7.82 9.69 5.47
N TYR A 184 7.03 9.66 6.53
CA TYR A 184 5.90 10.55 6.76
C TYR A 184 5.93 11.12 8.19
N ARG A 185 5.34 12.30 8.34
CA ARG A 185 5.61 13.25 9.43
C ARG A 185 5.17 12.78 10.83
N GLU A 186 4.16 11.91 10.92
CA GLU A 186 3.55 11.52 12.20
C GLU A 186 3.25 10.01 12.18
N SER A 187 4.09 9.20 12.83
CA SER A 187 3.74 7.82 13.17
C SER A 187 3.11 7.82 14.57
N ILE A 188 1.94 7.18 14.69
CA ILE A 188 1.16 7.14 15.93
C ILE A 188 1.91 6.40 17.05
N LEU A 189 2.83 5.48 16.71
CA LEU A 189 3.47 4.62 17.71
C LEU A 189 4.54 5.33 18.57
N THR A 190 4.77 6.62 18.39
CA THR A 190 5.90 7.31 19.05
C THR A 190 5.56 8.01 20.38
N VAL A 191 4.28 8.15 20.78
CA VAL A 191 3.96 9.11 21.89
C VAL A 191 2.95 8.64 22.95
N GLU A 192 1.91 7.87 22.65
CA GLU A 192 0.80 7.72 23.60
C GLU A 192 0.72 6.38 24.34
N ASP A 193 1.20 5.27 23.76
CA ASP A 193 1.10 3.96 24.42
C ASP A 193 2.14 3.76 25.54
N GLU A 194 3.30 4.42 25.48
CA GLU A 194 4.31 4.32 26.56
C GLU A 194 3.80 4.90 27.90
N LYS A 195 2.95 5.94 27.87
CA LYS A 195 2.44 6.58 29.10
C LYS A 195 1.35 5.77 29.79
N LYS A 196 0.54 5.01 29.05
CA LYS A 196 -0.48 4.12 29.66
C LYS A 196 0.12 2.84 30.25
N ILE A 197 1.30 2.42 29.80
CA ILE A 197 1.95 1.18 30.27
C ILE A 197 2.80 1.40 31.54
N SER A 198 3.15 2.65 31.88
CA SER A 198 3.94 2.97 33.09
C SER A 198 3.15 3.03 34.41
N GLN A 199 1.84 2.76 34.42
CA GLN A 199 1.08 2.56 35.65
C GLN A 199 0.96 1.07 35.96
N PRO A 200 1.36 0.58 37.15
CA PRO A 200 1.10 -0.79 37.56
C PRO A 200 -0.40 -0.93 37.81
N CYS A 201 -1.14 -1.33 36.78
CA CYS A 201 -2.55 -1.66 36.88
C CYS A 201 -2.66 -3.18 37.02
N SER A 202 -3.09 -3.63 38.20
CA SER A 202 -3.49 -5.00 38.46
C SER A 202 -4.70 -5.36 37.58
N ASP A 203 -4.68 -6.58 37.05
CA ASP A 203 -5.81 -7.31 36.46
C ASP A 203 -6.41 -6.73 35.16
N GLN A 204 -5.66 -6.86 34.05
CA GLN A 204 -6.25 -7.01 32.72
C GLN A 204 -5.82 -8.33 32.09
N PRO A 205 -6.73 -9.06 31.41
CA PRO A 205 -6.41 -10.32 30.77
C PRO A 205 -5.52 -10.08 29.54
N ASP A 206 -4.51 -10.94 29.41
CA ASP A 206 -3.49 -11.04 28.35
C ASP A 206 -3.79 -10.27 27.05
N SER A 207 -3.08 -9.16 26.84
CA SER A 207 -3.01 -8.53 25.52
C SER A 207 -2.08 -9.36 24.63
N SER A 208 -2.65 -9.99 23.60
CA SER A 208 -1.91 -10.75 22.60
C SER A 208 -0.87 -9.87 21.90
N PRO A 209 0.28 -10.43 21.47
CA PRO A 209 1.29 -9.68 20.74
C PRO A 209 0.67 -8.99 19.52
N THR A 210 0.95 -7.69 19.36
CA THR A 210 0.46 -6.91 18.21
C THR A 210 1.12 -7.44 16.95
N SER A 211 0.35 -8.04 16.04
CA SER A 211 0.89 -8.59 14.80
C SER A 211 1.43 -7.48 13.89
N SER A 212 2.37 -7.81 13.01
CA SER A 212 2.85 -6.93 11.93
C SER A 212 1.70 -6.30 11.14
N LEU A 213 0.61 -7.06 10.96
CA LEU A 213 -0.64 -6.66 10.30
C LEU A 213 -1.43 -5.62 11.10
N ASP A 214 -1.47 -5.73 12.44
CA ASP A 214 -2.18 -4.74 13.27
C ASP A 214 -1.48 -3.39 13.23
N LEU A 215 -0.15 -3.37 13.19
CA LEU A 215 0.63 -2.14 13.02
C LEU A 215 0.35 -1.49 11.67
N ILE A 216 0.31 -2.32 10.63
CA ILE A 216 -0.06 -1.91 9.28
C ILE A 216 -1.43 -1.24 9.25
N LEU A 217 -2.44 -1.86 9.85
CA LEU A 217 -3.80 -1.35 9.87
C LEU A 217 -3.89 -0.07 10.71
N LYS A 218 -3.20 0.00 11.85
CA LYS A 218 -3.07 1.21 12.66
C LYS A 218 -2.44 2.33 11.84
N GLU A 219 -1.27 2.12 11.26
CA GLU A 219 -0.57 3.14 10.45
C GLU A 219 -1.38 3.57 9.22
N GLN A 220 -2.06 2.65 8.54
CA GLN A 220 -3.00 2.97 7.47
C GLN A 220 -4.09 3.93 7.96
N GLN A 221 -4.70 3.68 9.12
CA GLN A 221 -5.73 4.56 9.68
C GLN A 221 -5.17 5.94 10.04
N CYS A 222 -3.89 6.04 10.40
CA CYS A 222 -3.22 7.31 10.65
C CYS A 222 -3.13 8.14 9.37
N ILE A 223 -2.64 7.54 8.29
CA ILE A 223 -2.37 8.31 7.07
C ILE A 223 -3.65 8.49 6.23
N TRP A 224 -4.63 7.59 6.35
CA TRP A 224 -5.95 7.68 5.71
C TRP A 224 -7.09 7.42 6.71
N PRO A 225 -7.52 8.43 7.48
CA PRO A 225 -8.52 8.27 8.55
C PRO A 225 -9.96 8.04 8.07
N HIS A 226 -10.21 7.96 6.76
CA HIS A 226 -11.57 7.89 6.23
C HIS A 226 -12.14 6.46 6.21
N GLY A 227 -13.12 6.24 7.10
CA GLY A 227 -14.38 5.53 6.83
C GLY A 227 -14.38 4.02 6.76
N VAL A 228 -13.36 3.38 6.17
CA VAL A 228 -13.31 1.92 6.05
C VAL A 228 -11.88 1.49 6.37
N GLY A 229 -11.65 1.15 7.64
CA GLY A 229 -10.33 0.82 8.19
C GLY A 229 -9.72 -0.50 7.71
N LYS A 230 -9.90 -0.84 6.42
CA LYS A 230 -9.40 -2.09 5.83
C LYS A 230 -8.60 -1.78 4.57
N ALA A 231 -7.38 -2.28 4.49
CA ALA A 231 -6.66 -2.34 3.20
C ALA A 231 -7.48 -3.18 2.20
N ASP A 232 -7.54 -2.75 0.95
CA ASP A 232 -8.09 -3.57 -0.14
C ASP A 232 -7.27 -4.86 -0.25
N VAL A 233 -5.95 -4.69 -0.21
CA VAL A 233 -4.97 -5.76 -0.36
C VAL A 233 -3.87 -5.57 0.66
N LEU A 234 -3.58 -6.63 1.41
CA LEU A 234 -2.45 -6.69 2.30
C LEU A 234 -1.71 -7.99 2.03
N ILE A 235 -0.45 -7.87 1.64
CA ILE A 235 0.45 -8.99 1.35
C ILE A 235 1.53 -8.96 2.42
N SER A 236 1.81 -10.08 3.07
CA SER A 236 2.79 -10.13 4.16
C SER A 236 3.83 -11.19 3.94
N CYS A 237 5.00 -10.84 3.40
CA CYS A 237 6.14 -11.75 3.24
C CYS A 237 6.82 -11.98 4.60
N GLU A 238 6.41 -13.04 5.29
CA GLU A 238 7.03 -13.49 6.53
C GLU A 238 7.87 -14.76 6.29
N PRO A 239 9.02 -14.88 6.99
CA PRO A 239 9.83 -16.08 6.90
C PRO A 239 9.08 -17.27 7.52
N ASN A 240 9.25 -18.46 6.94
CA ASN A 240 8.71 -19.70 7.50
C ASN A 240 9.39 -20.00 8.85
N THR A 241 8.85 -19.48 9.94
CA THR A 241 9.18 -19.95 11.28
C THR A 241 8.56 -21.34 11.45
N THR A 242 9.35 -22.38 11.20
CA THR A 242 9.01 -23.73 11.62
C THR A 242 8.63 -23.73 13.11
N ALA A 243 7.38 -24.13 13.39
CA ALA A 243 6.80 -24.50 14.68
C ALA A 243 6.51 -23.38 15.69
N GLN A 244 5.29 -22.81 15.67
CA GLN A 244 4.48 -22.66 16.89
C GLN A 244 2.99 -22.91 16.58
N HIS A 245 2.40 -23.87 17.30
CA HIS A 245 0.97 -24.12 17.39
C HIS A 245 0.28 -22.94 18.06
N THR A 246 -0.64 -22.25 17.39
CA THR A 246 -1.86 -21.71 18.02
C THR A 246 -2.89 -21.31 16.95
N THR A 247 -4.13 -21.68 17.26
CA THR A 247 -5.35 -21.51 16.47
C THR A 247 -5.88 -20.08 16.52
N SER A 248 -5.95 -19.39 15.37
CA SER A 248 -7.06 -18.50 14.97
C SER A 248 -6.80 -17.83 13.61
N SER A 249 -7.57 -18.27 12.60
CA SER A 249 -8.04 -17.61 11.36
C SER A 249 -7.27 -16.43 10.68
N SER A 250 -5.96 -16.32 10.82
CA SER A 250 -5.14 -15.40 10.00
C SER A 250 -4.14 -16.26 9.23
N GLN A 251 -4.48 -16.57 7.98
CA GLN A 251 -3.69 -17.45 7.14
C GLN A 251 -2.38 -16.75 6.75
N GLY A 252 -1.30 -17.07 7.47
CA GLY A 252 0.07 -16.87 6.98
C GLY A 252 0.26 -17.73 5.73
N LEU A 253 0.54 -17.08 4.61
CA LEU A 253 0.63 -17.71 3.29
C LEU A 253 1.98 -18.42 3.14
N LEU A 254 1.96 -19.73 2.89
CA LEU A 254 3.09 -20.46 2.33
C LEU A 254 3.19 -20.13 0.84
N TRP A 255 4.13 -19.26 0.47
CA TRP A 255 4.33 -18.73 -0.91
C TRP A 255 4.63 -19.77 -1.98
N GLN A 256 4.87 -21.03 -1.59
CA GLN A 256 5.05 -22.14 -2.53
C GLN A 256 3.77 -22.46 -3.32
N ASP A 257 2.62 -21.97 -2.86
CA ASP A 257 1.36 -22.10 -3.58
C ASP A 257 1.23 -21.03 -4.68
N ARG A 258 1.52 -21.44 -5.92
CA ARG A 258 1.35 -20.59 -7.11
C ARG A 258 -0.08 -20.08 -7.29
N SER A 259 -1.10 -20.79 -6.78
CA SER A 259 -2.49 -20.36 -6.88
C SER A 259 -2.77 -19.15 -5.99
N LEU A 260 -2.22 -19.13 -4.78
CA LEU A 260 -2.34 -18.00 -3.85
C LEU A 260 -1.61 -16.76 -4.36
N LEU A 261 -0.44 -16.95 -4.96
CA LEU A 261 0.30 -15.85 -5.57
C LEU A 261 -0.46 -15.25 -6.76
N SER A 262 -1.01 -16.10 -7.64
CA SER A 262 -1.84 -15.66 -8.76
C SER A 262 -3.07 -14.89 -8.25
N TRP A 263 -3.73 -15.40 -7.21
CA TRP A 263 -4.87 -14.73 -6.58
C TRP A 263 -4.49 -13.36 -6.01
N ALA A 264 -3.35 -13.27 -5.31
CA ALA A 264 -2.86 -12.02 -4.75
C ALA A 264 -2.51 -11.01 -5.85
N ALA A 265 -1.90 -11.46 -6.95
CA ALA A 265 -1.59 -10.63 -8.10
C ALA A 265 -2.86 -10.12 -8.80
N GLU A 266 -3.85 -10.98 -9.04
CA GLU A 266 -5.13 -10.57 -9.62
C GLU A 266 -5.87 -9.58 -8.73
N LYS A 267 -5.84 -9.78 -7.41
CA LYS A 267 -6.45 -8.86 -6.44
C LYS A 267 -5.72 -7.52 -6.40
N LEU A 268 -4.39 -7.51 -6.49
CA LEU A 268 -3.61 -6.28 -6.65
C LEU A 268 -3.97 -5.56 -7.95
N ILE A 269 -4.08 -6.27 -9.07
CA ILE A 269 -4.51 -5.70 -10.36
C ILE A 269 -5.92 -5.11 -10.23
N ALA A 270 -6.85 -5.81 -9.57
CA ALA A 270 -8.20 -5.29 -9.33
C ALA A 270 -8.20 -3.98 -8.53
N SER A 271 -7.36 -3.90 -7.49
CA SER A 271 -7.19 -2.70 -6.67
C SER A 271 -6.45 -1.54 -7.37
N LEU A 272 -5.99 -1.73 -8.62
CA LEU A 272 -5.53 -0.62 -9.47
C LEU A 272 -6.68 0.16 -10.08
N PHE A 273 -7.89 -0.39 -10.09
CA PHE A 273 -9.07 0.27 -10.61
C PHE A 273 -9.91 0.84 -9.49
N TYR A 274 -10.43 2.05 -9.68
CA TYR A 274 -11.31 2.72 -8.73
C TYR A 274 -12.44 3.41 -9.47
N VAL A 275 -13.53 3.69 -8.76
CA VAL A 275 -14.75 4.27 -9.33
C VAL A 275 -14.98 5.67 -8.80
N GLU A 276 -15.50 6.54 -9.66
CA GLU A 276 -15.80 7.93 -9.37
C GLU A 276 -17.12 8.33 -10.05
N PHE A 277 -17.94 9.16 -9.41
CA PHE A 277 -19.01 9.85 -10.10
C PHE A 277 -18.45 10.94 -11.01
N ARG A 278 -19.04 11.07 -12.20
CA ARG A 278 -18.72 12.14 -13.15
C ARG A 278 -19.37 13.48 -12.77
N CYS A 279 -20.50 13.41 -12.09
CA CYS A 279 -21.26 14.55 -11.59
C CYS A 279 -21.97 14.16 -10.29
N GLN A 280 -22.33 15.16 -9.48
CA GLN A 280 -23.06 14.91 -8.24
C GLN A 280 -24.44 14.29 -8.56
N PRO A 281 -24.74 13.07 -8.05
CA PRO A 281 -26.04 12.46 -8.27
C PRO A 281 -27.15 13.20 -7.51
N SER A 282 -28.26 13.48 -8.18
CA SER A 282 -29.40 14.20 -7.59
C SER A 282 -30.54 13.24 -7.25
N PHE A 283 -30.82 13.03 -5.96
CA PHE A 283 -31.76 12.02 -5.47
C PHE A 283 -33.24 12.47 -5.37
N TYR A 284 -33.75 13.14 -6.40
CA TYR A 284 -35.13 13.66 -6.41
C TYR A 284 -36.20 12.67 -6.93
N ARG A 285 -35.80 11.70 -7.73
CA ARG A 285 -36.66 10.61 -8.26
C ARG A 285 -35.93 9.30 -8.06
N SER A 286 -36.61 8.16 -8.10
CA SER A 286 -35.97 6.84 -7.98
C SER A 286 -36.56 5.89 -9.02
N PRO A 287 -35.75 5.12 -9.76
CA PRO A 287 -34.28 5.13 -9.76
C PRO A 287 -33.69 6.37 -10.47
N ILE A 288 -32.40 6.65 -10.27
CA ILE A 288 -31.65 7.73 -10.95
C ILE A 288 -30.60 7.11 -11.86
N SER A 289 -30.53 7.59 -13.10
CA SER A 289 -29.38 7.31 -13.97
C SER A 289 -28.20 8.17 -13.53
N CYS A 290 -27.12 7.51 -13.12
CA CYS A 290 -25.86 8.14 -12.74
C CYS A 290 -24.77 7.72 -13.74
N GLN A 291 -23.89 8.68 -14.07
CA GLN A 291 -22.69 8.43 -14.85
C GLN A 291 -21.51 8.24 -13.91
N LEU A 292 -20.86 7.08 -14.01
CA LEU A 292 -19.63 6.77 -13.29
C LEU A 292 -18.47 6.63 -14.27
N SER A 293 -17.26 6.79 -13.75
CA SER A 293 -16.03 6.44 -14.43
C SER A 293 -15.23 5.43 -13.61
N ILE A 294 -14.71 4.40 -14.28
CA ILE A 294 -13.62 3.58 -13.75
C ILE A 294 -12.31 4.14 -14.29
N SER A 295 -11.39 4.44 -13.38
CA SER A 295 -10.05 4.94 -13.68
C SER A 295 -9.00 3.96 -13.18
N CYS A 296 -7.78 4.02 -13.72
CA CYS A 296 -6.64 3.24 -13.23
C CYS A 296 -5.68 4.12 -12.44
N ARG A 297 -5.05 3.54 -11.42
CA ARG A 297 -4.08 4.22 -10.55
C ARG A 297 -2.67 4.32 -11.15
N LEU A 298 -2.36 3.52 -12.17
CA LEU A 298 -1.10 3.65 -12.91
C LEU A 298 -1.17 4.90 -13.78
N ALA A 299 -0.14 5.73 -13.70
CA ALA A 299 0.00 6.90 -14.56
C ALA A 299 0.11 6.49 -16.03
N ALA A 300 -0.29 7.37 -16.94
CA ALA A 300 -0.08 7.16 -18.36
C ALA A 300 1.40 6.91 -18.68
N GLY A 301 1.67 5.80 -19.36
CA GLY A 301 3.02 5.39 -19.68
C GLY A 301 3.11 3.89 -20.03
N PRO A 302 4.33 3.35 -20.14
CA PRO A 302 4.56 1.95 -20.52
C PRO A 302 3.88 0.97 -19.56
N ALA A 303 4.00 1.19 -18.24
CA ALA A 303 3.41 0.32 -17.22
C ALA A 303 1.89 0.16 -17.39
N LEU A 304 1.17 1.27 -17.60
CA LEU A 304 -0.27 1.22 -17.86
C LEU A 304 -0.58 0.54 -19.20
N ALA A 305 0.18 0.85 -20.25
CA ALA A 305 -0.02 0.26 -21.58
C ALA A 305 0.13 -1.27 -21.56
N ASP A 306 1.14 -1.78 -20.86
CA ASP A 306 1.38 -3.22 -20.71
C ASP A 306 0.25 -3.91 -19.95
N LEU A 307 -0.19 -3.32 -18.82
CA LEU A 307 -1.31 -3.84 -18.05
C LEU A 307 -2.58 -3.91 -18.91
N VAL A 308 -2.91 -2.83 -19.62
CA VAL A 308 -4.11 -2.74 -20.45
C VAL A 308 -4.04 -3.71 -21.63
N MET A 309 -2.88 -3.86 -22.25
CA MET A 309 -2.65 -4.86 -23.30
C MET A 309 -2.83 -6.28 -22.77
N GLN A 310 -2.28 -6.59 -21.59
CA GLN A 310 -2.43 -7.90 -20.97
C GLN A 310 -3.90 -8.21 -20.66
N LEU A 311 -4.64 -7.25 -20.08
CA LEU A 311 -6.07 -7.40 -19.80
C LEU A 311 -6.89 -7.55 -21.08
N ARG A 312 -6.51 -6.85 -22.15
CA ARG A 312 -7.11 -7.00 -23.49
C ARG A 312 -6.90 -8.40 -24.05
N GLN A 313 -5.67 -8.92 -24.01
CA GLN A 313 -5.33 -10.27 -24.48
C GLN A 313 -6.06 -11.37 -23.70
N LYS A 314 -6.29 -11.16 -22.41
CA LYS A 314 -7.04 -12.09 -21.55
C LYS A 314 -8.56 -11.94 -21.66
N HIS A 315 -9.05 -11.04 -22.52
CA HIS A 315 -10.47 -10.69 -22.65
C HIS A 315 -11.11 -10.33 -21.29
N ALA A 316 -10.40 -9.51 -20.51
CA ALA A 316 -10.87 -9.10 -19.20
C ALA A 316 -12.13 -8.23 -19.28
N HIS A 317 -13.03 -8.38 -18.31
CA HIS A 317 -14.30 -7.64 -18.23
C HIS A 317 -14.51 -7.04 -16.84
N PHE A 318 -15.09 -5.84 -16.79
CA PHE A 318 -15.75 -5.31 -15.61
C PHE A 318 -17.19 -5.81 -15.54
N HIS A 319 -17.56 -6.38 -14.40
CA HIS A 319 -18.92 -6.73 -14.03
C HIS A 319 -19.43 -5.69 -13.06
N TYR A 320 -20.47 -4.96 -13.41
CA TYR A 320 -20.97 -3.84 -12.62
C TYR A 320 -22.49 -3.85 -12.46
N GLY A 321 -22.95 -3.31 -11.34
CA GLY A 321 -24.37 -3.18 -11.03
C GLY A 321 -24.58 -2.61 -9.62
N THR A 322 -25.82 -2.59 -9.17
CA THR A 322 -26.14 -2.35 -7.75
C THR A 322 -26.37 -3.68 -7.04
N SER A 323 -26.52 -3.67 -5.72
CA SER A 323 -26.89 -4.88 -4.96
C SER A 323 -28.25 -5.48 -5.34
N LEU A 324 -29.12 -4.71 -5.99
CA LEU A 324 -30.50 -5.10 -6.33
C LEU A 324 -30.74 -5.29 -7.83
N ALA A 325 -29.82 -4.84 -8.69
CA ALA A 325 -29.97 -4.88 -10.13
C ALA A 325 -29.14 -5.99 -10.79
N GLU A 326 -29.52 -6.36 -12.01
CA GLU A 326 -28.76 -7.28 -12.85
C GLU A 326 -27.36 -6.73 -13.13
N ARG A 327 -26.35 -7.61 -13.09
CA ARG A 327 -24.96 -7.25 -13.35
C ARG A 327 -24.72 -7.17 -14.85
N ARG A 328 -24.29 -6.01 -15.32
CA ARG A 328 -23.84 -5.77 -16.69
C ARG A 328 -22.35 -6.09 -16.79
N ALA A 329 -21.90 -6.47 -17.98
CA ALA A 329 -20.50 -6.70 -18.28
C ALA A 329 -20.01 -5.70 -19.33
N LEU A 330 -18.79 -5.19 -19.16
CA LEU A 330 -18.11 -4.29 -20.09
C LEU A 330 -16.67 -4.77 -20.26
N PRO A 331 -16.11 -4.88 -21.48
CA PRO A 331 -14.70 -5.21 -21.64
C PRO A 331 -13.85 -4.17 -20.90
N VAL A 332 -12.74 -4.60 -20.27
CA VAL A 332 -11.82 -3.64 -19.62
C VAL A 332 -11.21 -2.73 -20.68
N CYS A 333 -10.79 -3.29 -21.80
CA CYS A 333 -10.13 -2.58 -22.89
C CYS A 333 -10.78 -2.93 -24.23
N ASP A 334 -11.43 -1.94 -24.84
CA ASP A 334 -11.84 -1.97 -26.24
C ASP A 334 -10.81 -1.22 -27.11
N ASP A 335 -11.06 -1.13 -28.41
CA ASP A 335 -10.15 -0.45 -29.35
C ASP A 335 -9.97 1.03 -29.06
N ILE A 336 -10.99 1.69 -28.53
CA ILE A 336 -10.93 3.12 -28.21
C ILE A 336 -10.02 3.32 -27.01
N VAL A 337 -10.24 2.56 -25.94
CA VAL A 337 -9.43 2.62 -24.72
C VAL A 337 -7.98 2.24 -25.00
N TRP A 338 -7.74 1.18 -25.78
CA TRP A 338 -6.39 0.80 -26.18
C TRP A 338 -5.69 1.92 -26.95
N THR A 339 -6.39 2.52 -27.92
CA THR A 339 -5.84 3.62 -28.71
C THR A 339 -5.48 4.80 -27.83
N GLN A 340 -6.34 5.18 -26.88
CA GLN A 340 -6.06 6.27 -25.94
C GLN A 340 -4.82 5.99 -25.08
N VAL A 341 -4.78 4.83 -24.41
CA VAL A 341 -3.66 4.44 -23.55
C VAL A 341 -2.35 4.35 -24.33
N LYS A 342 -2.38 3.80 -25.55
CA LYS A 342 -1.20 3.73 -26.44
C LYS A 342 -0.65 5.11 -26.80
N HIS A 343 -1.49 6.15 -26.84
CA HIS A 343 -1.08 7.53 -27.08
C HIS A 343 -0.78 8.30 -25.77
N GLY A 344 -0.53 7.59 -24.66
CA GLY A 344 -0.17 8.19 -23.39
C GLY A 344 -1.32 8.92 -22.70
N GLN A 345 -2.56 8.50 -22.93
CA GLN A 345 -3.71 8.95 -22.13
C GLN A 345 -3.92 8.04 -20.91
N PRO A 346 -4.47 8.58 -19.81
CA PRO A 346 -4.90 7.75 -18.69
C PRO A 346 -5.97 6.74 -19.10
N PHE A 347 -6.05 5.64 -18.36
CA PHE A 347 -7.13 4.69 -18.51
C PHE A 347 -8.43 5.25 -17.95
N LEU A 348 -9.49 5.21 -18.75
CA LEU A 348 -10.81 5.68 -18.38
C LEU A 348 -11.91 4.84 -19.03
N ARG A 349 -12.89 4.40 -18.25
CA ARG A 349 -14.11 3.74 -18.74
C ARG A 349 -15.33 4.44 -18.18
N PHE A 350 -16.32 4.68 -19.03
CA PHE A 350 -17.61 5.23 -18.59
C PHE A 350 -18.61 4.11 -18.34
N LEU A 351 -19.38 4.26 -17.27
CA LEU A 351 -20.49 3.39 -16.91
C LEU A 351 -21.74 4.25 -16.71
N GLU A 352 -22.87 3.69 -17.11
CA GLU A 352 -24.19 4.23 -16.78
C GLU A 352 -24.92 3.21 -15.90
N MET A 353 -25.40 3.66 -14.74
CA MET A 353 -26.01 2.81 -13.72
C MET A 353 -27.25 3.47 -13.12
N GLU A 354 -28.27 2.67 -12.89
CA GLU A 354 -29.46 3.08 -12.15
C GLU A 354 -29.28 2.84 -10.65
N ILE A 355 -29.35 3.91 -9.86
CA ILE A 355 -29.19 3.89 -8.41
C ILE A 355 -30.52 4.22 -7.75
N VAL A 356 -30.96 3.37 -6.82
CA VAL A 356 -32.28 3.49 -6.18
C VAL A 356 -32.26 4.49 -5.02
N SER A 357 -31.15 4.56 -4.28
CA SER A 357 -31.03 5.39 -3.08
C SER A 357 -29.57 5.79 -2.81
N ILE A 358 -29.36 6.83 -2.01
CA ILE A 358 -28.04 7.23 -1.51
C ILE A 358 -27.37 6.14 -0.64
N ASN A 359 -28.16 5.20 -0.11
CA ASN A 359 -27.66 4.05 0.66
C ASN A 359 -27.45 2.80 -0.20
N SER A 360 -27.55 2.92 -1.53
CA SER A 360 -27.27 1.80 -2.43
C SER A 360 -25.77 1.48 -2.46
N LEU A 361 -25.45 0.22 -2.74
CA LEU A 361 -24.09 -0.25 -2.94
C LEU A 361 -23.78 -0.35 -4.44
N ILE A 362 -22.69 0.27 -4.87
CA ILE A 362 -22.10 0.13 -6.19
C ILE A 362 -21.20 -1.09 -6.18
N CYS A 363 -21.57 -2.11 -6.95
CA CYS A 363 -20.85 -3.36 -7.04
C CYS A 363 -20.07 -3.39 -8.36
N ILE A 364 -18.73 -3.30 -8.32
CA ILE A 364 -17.89 -3.45 -9.51
C ILE A 364 -16.78 -4.47 -9.25
N GLN A 365 -16.72 -5.50 -10.10
CA GLN A 365 -15.70 -6.54 -10.08
C GLN A 365 -14.96 -6.56 -11.41
N VAL A 366 -13.67 -6.87 -11.39
CA VAL A 366 -12.90 -7.19 -12.59
C VAL A 366 -12.72 -8.70 -12.67
N GLN A 367 -12.90 -9.24 -13.87
CA GLN A 367 -12.53 -10.59 -14.23
C GLN A 367 -11.33 -10.50 -15.15
N THR A 368 -10.15 -10.90 -14.68
CA THR A 368 -8.88 -10.76 -15.40
C THR A 368 -8.63 -11.90 -16.39
N THR A 369 -9.34 -13.03 -16.28
CA THR A 369 -9.19 -14.20 -17.13
C THR A 369 -10.52 -14.61 -17.77
N GLY A 370 -10.52 -14.77 -19.10
CA GLY A 370 -11.70 -15.15 -19.88
C GLY A 370 -12.08 -16.64 -19.84
N ILE A 371 -11.29 -17.50 -19.19
CA ILE A 371 -11.59 -18.94 -19.11
C ILE A 371 -12.38 -19.20 -17.83
N VAL A 372 -13.71 -19.26 -17.96
CA VAL A 372 -14.57 -19.84 -16.94
C VAL A 372 -15.07 -21.15 -17.53
N ASN A 373 -14.62 -22.29 -17.00
CA ASN A 373 -15.33 -23.54 -17.23
C ASN A 373 -16.70 -23.39 -16.54
N GLU A 374 -17.78 -23.60 -17.28
CA GLU A 374 -19.16 -23.38 -16.80
C GLU A 374 -19.52 -24.21 -15.54
N ASP A 375 -18.72 -25.24 -15.23
CA ASP A 375 -18.97 -26.17 -14.13
C ASP A 375 -18.30 -25.83 -12.78
N ASP A 376 -17.43 -24.81 -12.68
CA ASP A 376 -16.84 -24.41 -11.38
C ASP A 376 -17.55 -23.15 -10.84
N VAL A 377 -18.67 -23.40 -10.14
CA VAL A 377 -19.64 -22.43 -9.59
C VAL A 377 -19.05 -21.49 -8.52
N VAL A 378 -17.76 -21.58 -8.21
CA VAL A 378 -17.11 -20.65 -7.29
C VAL A 378 -16.43 -19.54 -8.08
N SER A 379 -16.77 -18.31 -7.71
CA SER A 379 -16.22 -16.96 -7.95
C SER A 379 -14.69 -16.78 -8.10
N LYS A 380 -13.93 -17.80 -8.50
CA LYS A 380 -12.46 -17.89 -8.48
C LYS A 380 -11.73 -16.91 -9.41
N GLY A 381 -12.43 -16.21 -10.30
CA GLY A 381 -11.80 -15.26 -11.23
C GLY A 381 -12.27 -13.81 -11.12
N ARG A 382 -13.17 -13.47 -10.19
CA ARG A 382 -13.72 -12.11 -10.06
C ARG A 382 -13.26 -11.46 -8.77
N HIS A 383 -12.61 -10.31 -8.90
CA HIS A 383 -12.09 -9.54 -7.79
C HIS A 383 -12.78 -8.18 -7.74
N TRP A 384 -13.14 -7.71 -6.55
CA TRP A 384 -13.65 -6.36 -6.38
C TRP A 384 -12.57 -5.34 -6.76
N ILE A 385 -12.97 -4.29 -7.48
CA ILE A 385 -12.11 -3.12 -7.63
C ILE A 385 -12.08 -2.34 -6.31
N SER A 386 -11.25 -1.30 -6.22
CA SER A 386 -11.03 -0.59 -4.97
C SER A 386 -12.29 -0.16 -4.24
N ASN A 387 -12.34 -0.44 -2.93
CA ASN A 387 -13.46 -0.13 -2.02
C ASN A 387 -14.83 -0.71 -2.43
N CYS A 388 -14.94 -1.55 -3.47
CA CYS A 388 -16.21 -2.15 -3.86
C CYS A 388 -16.54 -3.41 -3.03
N PRO A 389 -17.82 -3.67 -2.70
CA PRO A 389 -18.99 -2.82 -2.94
C PRO A 389 -18.91 -1.47 -2.24
N TYR A 390 -19.14 -0.39 -3.00
CA TYR A 390 -18.92 0.98 -2.53
C TYR A 390 -20.26 1.60 -2.14
N ASP A 391 -20.38 2.06 -0.90
CA ASP A 391 -21.55 2.83 -0.46
C ASP A 391 -21.60 4.18 -1.18
N VAL A 392 -22.72 4.48 -1.86
CA VAL A 392 -22.89 5.72 -2.62
C VAL A 392 -22.67 6.98 -1.77
N LYS A 393 -23.11 6.98 -0.51
CA LYS A 393 -22.89 8.08 0.42
C LYS A 393 -21.41 8.30 0.69
N PHE A 394 -20.65 7.22 0.87
CA PHE A 394 -19.20 7.33 1.06
C PHE A 394 -18.49 7.75 -0.23
N LEU A 395 -18.92 7.25 -1.39
CA LEU A 395 -18.33 7.66 -2.66
C LEU A 395 -18.49 9.17 -2.91
N ILE A 396 -19.69 9.72 -2.67
CA ILE A 396 -19.94 11.18 -2.77
C ILE A 396 -19.02 11.96 -1.82
N ARG A 397 -18.90 11.50 -0.56
CA ARG A 397 -18.07 12.13 0.46
C ARG A 397 -16.58 12.06 0.13
N ASP A 398 -16.09 10.91 -0.30
CA ASP A 398 -14.67 10.68 -0.61
C ASP A 398 -14.25 11.49 -1.84
N GLN A 399 -15.16 11.76 -2.78
CA GLN A 399 -14.94 12.69 -3.89
C GLN A 399 -15.13 14.16 -3.52
N GLY A 400 -15.63 14.47 -2.31
CA GLY A 400 -15.97 15.83 -1.90
C GLY A 400 -17.14 16.43 -2.67
N LEU A 401 -18.02 15.62 -3.26
CA LEU A 401 -19.20 16.08 -4.01
C LEU A 401 -20.31 16.61 -3.09
N ASP A 402 -20.25 16.34 -1.79
CA ASP A 402 -21.12 16.90 -0.76
C ASP A 402 -20.62 18.25 -0.18
N CYS A 403 -19.43 18.71 -0.59
CA CYS A 403 -18.86 19.96 -0.11
C CYS A 403 -19.49 21.17 -0.83
N VAL A 404 -20.59 21.68 -0.28
CA VAL A 404 -21.36 22.81 -0.86
C VAL A 404 -20.61 24.16 -0.79
N PHE A 405 -19.61 24.30 0.10
CA PHE A 405 -18.85 25.55 0.30
C PHE A 405 -17.38 25.29 0.66
N GLY A 406 -16.47 25.48 -0.31
CA GLY A 406 -15.02 25.42 -0.09
C GLY A 406 -14.46 24.02 0.14
N HIS A 407 -13.16 23.86 -0.09
CA HIS A 407 -12.45 22.60 0.14
C HIS A 407 -12.41 22.22 1.64
N ILE A 408 -12.25 20.92 1.92
CA ILE A 408 -12.17 20.31 3.28
C ILE A 408 -11.07 20.92 4.17
N ASP A 409 -10.09 21.60 3.58
CA ASP A 409 -8.98 22.29 4.26
C ASP A 409 -9.34 23.68 4.80
N HIS A 410 -10.59 24.14 4.65
CA HIS A 410 -11.15 25.25 5.43
C HIS A 410 -11.35 24.85 6.91
N GLN A 411 -10.26 24.59 7.62
CA GLN A 411 -10.28 24.64 9.07
C GLN A 411 -10.51 26.10 9.48
N SER A 412 -11.58 26.36 10.24
CA SER A 412 -11.78 27.68 10.83
C SER A 412 -10.54 28.02 11.65
N ARG A 413 -9.81 29.06 11.21
CA ARG A 413 -8.77 29.65 12.05
C ARG A 413 -9.48 30.10 13.30
N LYS A 414 -9.32 29.34 14.40
CA LYS A 414 -9.56 29.85 15.74
C LYS A 414 -8.58 31.00 15.90
N LEU A 415 -9.04 32.21 15.59
CA LEU A 415 -8.40 33.45 15.98
C LEU A 415 -8.19 33.32 17.48
N LYS A 416 -6.94 33.10 17.89
CA LYS A 416 -6.56 33.30 19.27
C LYS A 416 -6.79 34.79 19.52
N SER A 417 -7.87 35.09 20.24
CA SER A 417 -8.10 36.42 20.79
C SER A 417 -6.84 36.80 21.57
N ALA A 418 -6.24 37.92 21.17
CA ALA A 418 -5.07 38.52 21.80
C ALA A 418 -5.36 38.92 23.25
#